data_AF-A0A1V9A9J7-F1
#
_entry.id   AF-A0A1V9A9J7-F1
#
_cell.length_a   1.000
_cell.length_b   1.000
_cell.length_c   1.000
_cell.angle_alpha   90.00
_cell.angle_beta   90.00
_cell.angle_gamma   90.00
#
_symmetry.space_group_name_H-M   'P 1'
#
loop_
_entity.id
_entity.type
_entity.pdbx_description
1 polymer ?
#
loop_
_entity_poly.entity_id
_entity_poly.type
_entity_poly.pdbx_seq_one_letter_code
_entity_poly.pdbx_strand_id
1 'polypeptide(L)'
;MLTAGSVTSTTPRPAARRPLRRPRWWREIALGLALFGVYSVLGGLAMPGHERRAFANGEDILALERLLHTDVELVVNHWLAGQGWLTVAANYEYAFSYVAVTLVTLAWLYRRRPERYRWARDAFVVANVLAILCFWAYPVAPPRLLPDAGFVDTVRLGGTWGSWGSPMVDGANQLAAMPSLHIGWALWASLALSRARAPRWAQTASALHVLLTLVVIVATGNHYWLDAVGGVAVVWLGALAADLARGSPVTWTASARQGLWPPLRRPYTVAVTDTAAETSSPPAVTSAQRSAVRTFAAEHGTPVKAVVQRIGRAGARVVLVGDDGAMGDVVVPDVATGEALIAAVADVEAAEWDAETVGATAIGARHRRRMAGPLARR
;
A
#
# COMPACT_ATOMS: atom_id res chain seq x y z
N MET A 1 53.20 -34.86 2.96
CA MET A 1 52.63 -33.97 1.94
C MET A 1 51.17 -34.33 1.75
N LEU A 2 50.25 -33.55 2.32
CA LEU A 2 48.81 -33.66 2.10
C LEU A 2 48.37 -32.32 1.50
N THR A 3 47.79 -32.38 0.30
CA THR A 3 47.34 -31.26 -0.51
C THR A 3 46.09 -30.62 0.10
N ALA A 4 46.12 -29.30 0.27
CA ALA A 4 44.98 -28.51 0.73
C ALA A 4 43.83 -28.59 -0.28
N GLY A 5 42.67 -29.10 0.16
CA GLY A 5 41.43 -29.05 -0.60
C GLY A 5 40.88 -27.62 -0.61
N SER A 6 40.69 -27.06 -1.79
CA SER A 6 40.00 -25.78 -1.98
C SER A 6 38.51 -25.96 -1.72
N VAL A 7 38.01 -25.37 -0.62
CA VAL A 7 36.57 -25.25 -0.38
C VAL A 7 36.07 -24.05 -1.15
N THR A 8 35.49 -24.29 -2.33
CA THR A 8 34.73 -23.27 -3.07
C THR A 8 33.41 -23.00 -2.35
N SER A 9 33.41 -21.99 -1.48
CA SER A 9 32.19 -21.40 -0.93
C SER A 9 31.36 -20.81 -2.07
N THR A 10 30.43 -21.60 -2.60
CA THR A 10 29.47 -21.14 -3.61
C THR A 10 28.28 -20.53 -2.89
N THR A 11 28.44 -19.33 -2.35
CA THR A 11 27.29 -18.52 -1.94
C THR A 11 26.49 -18.22 -3.21
N PRO A 12 25.22 -18.66 -3.35
CA PRO A 12 24.45 -18.38 -4.54
C PRO A 12 24.33 -16.87 -4.69
N ARG A 13 25.02 -16.33 -5.70
CA ARG A 13 24.95 -14.92 -6.05
C ARG A 13 23.47 -14.63 -6.34
N PRO A 14 22.83 -13.63 -5.68
CA PRO A 14 21.43 -13.33 -5.95
C PRO A 14 21.30 -13.12 -7.45
N ALA A 15 20.47 -13.94 -8.10
CA ALA A 15 20.27 -13.91 -9.53
C ALA A 15 20.04 -12.46 -9.94
N ALA A 16 20.92 -11.93 -10.80
CA ALA A 16 20.79 -10.56 -11.28
C ALA A 16 19.38 -10.43 -11.87
N ARG A 17 18.53 -9.63 -11.22
CA ARG A 17 17.17 -9.38 -11.69
C ARG A 17 17.28 -8.85 -13.11
N ARG A 18 16.95 -9.69 -14.11
CA ARG A 18 16.92 -9.28 -15.51
C ARG A 18 16.07 -8.00 -15.60
N PRO A 19 16.57 -6.92 -16.22
CA PRO A 19 15.77 -5.72 -16.39
C PRO A 19 14.50 -6.11 -17.16
N LEU A 20 13.34 -5.91 -16.53
CA LEU A 20 12.06 -6.25 -17.12
C LEU A 20 11.86 -5.40 -18.37
N ARG A 21 12.01 -6.02 -19.55
CA ARG A 21 11.73 -5.36 -20.83
C ARG A 21 10.27 -4.92 -20.86
N ARG A 22 10.04 -3.69 -21.33
CA ARG A 22 8.69 -3.17 -21.57
C ARG A 22 7.97 -4.10 -22.55
N PRO A 23 6.69 -4.46 -22.29
CA PRO A 23 5.91 -5.18 -23.28
C PRO A 23 5.80 -4.33 -24.55
N ARG A 24 5.66 -5.00 -25.71
CA ARG A 24 5.56 -4.29 -26.99
C ARG A 24 4.18 -3.63 -27.07
N TRP A 25 4.12 -2.32 -27.30
CA TRP A 25 2.87 -1.52 -27.32
C TRP A 25 1.76 -2.12 -28.20
N TRP A 26 2.13 -2.67 -29.37
CA TRP A 26 1.15 -3.28 -30.28
C TRP A 26 0.46 -4.52 -29.71
N ARG A 27 1.12 -5.27 -28.80
CA ARG A 27 0.49 -6.40 -28.10
C ARG A 27 -0.56 -5.94 -27.12
N GLU A 28 -0.37 -4.76 -26.52
CA GLU A 28 -1.31 -4.17 -25.57
C GLU A 28 -2.55 -3.64 -26.31
N ILE A 29 -2.36 -3.03 -27.49
CA ILE A 29 -3.47 -2.65 -28.38
C ILE A 29 -4.21 -3.90 -28.85
N ALA A 30 -3.51 -4.93 -29.32
CA ALA A 30 -4.13 -6.18 -29.75
C ALA A 30 -4.93 -6.86 -28.62
N LEU A 31 -4.44 -6.81 -27.37
CA LEU A 31 -5.16 -7.33 -26.21
C LEU A 31 -6.44 -6.53 -25.93
N GLY A 32 -6.38 -5.20 -26.00
CA GLY A 32 -7.56 -4.34 -25.87
C GLY A 32 -8.58 -4.60 -26.98
N LEU A 33 -8.13 -4.72 -28.23
CA LEU A 33 -8.98 -5.07 -29.38
C LEU A 33 -9.58 -6.47 -29.25
N ALA A 34 -8.83 -7.45 -28.74
CA ALA A 34 -9.35 -8.79 -28.49
C ALA A 34 -10.43 -8.78 -27.40
N LEU A 35 -10.22 -8.05 -26.30
CA LEU A 35 -11.22 -7.89 -25.25
C LEU A 35 -12.48 -7.20 -25.76
N PHE A 36 -12.33 -6.14 -26.57
CA PHE A 36 -13.44 -5.48 -27.25
C PHE A 36 -14.16 -6.45 -28.21
N GLY A 37 -13.42 -7.26 -28.96
CA GLY A 37 -13.98 -8.29 -29.83
C GLY A 37 -14.82 -9.32 -29.06
N VAL A 38 -14.33 -9.81 -27.92
CA VAL A 38 -15.08 -10.73 -27.03
C VAL A 38 -16.38 -10.08 -26.54
N TYR A 39 -16.31 -8.83 -26.08
CA TYR A 39 -17.49 -8.07 -25.67
C TYR A 39 -18.51 -7.94 -26.81
N SER A 40 -18.06 -7.53 -28.00
CA SER A 40 -18.92 -7.34 -29.17
C SER A 40 -19.56 -8.66 -29.63
N VAL A 41 -18.83 -9.78 -29.59
CA VAL A 41 -19.38 -11.10 -29.93
C VAL A 41 -20.43 -11.50 -28.92
N LEU A 42 -20.14 -11.43 -27.62
CA LEU A 42 -21.09 -11.82 -26.57
C LEU A 42 -22.32 -10.92 -26.54
N GLY A 43 -22.17 -9.62 -26.80
CA GLY A 43 -23.27 -8.67 -26.92
C GLY A 43 -24.11 -8.87 -28.19
N GLY A 44 -23.52 -9.38 -29.27
CA GLY A 44 -24.21 -9.71 -30.52
C GLY A 44 -24.95 -11.06 -30.50
N LEU A 45 -24.76 -11.89 -29.47
CA LEU A 45 -25.50 -13.14 -29.32
C LEU A 45 -26.95 -12.83 -28.91
N ALA A 46 -27.86 -12.95 -29.87
CA ALA A 46 -29.29 -12.79 -29.62
C ALA A 46 -29.80 -13.89 -28.66
N MET A 47 -30.00 -13.54 -27.39
CA MET A 47 -30.59 -14.43 -26.40
C MET A 47 -32.10 -14.18 -26.28
N PRO A 48 -32.95 -15.21 -26.38
CA PRO A 48 -34.39 -15.06 -26.22
C PRO A 48 -34.74 -14.40 -24.88
N GLY A 49 -35.54 -13.33 -24.92
CA GLY A 49 -36.00 -12.65 -23.72
C GLY A 49 -34.92 -11.89 -22.94
N HIS A 50 -33.78 -11.58 -23.55
CA HIS A 50 -32.70 -10.79 -22.91
C HIS A 50 -33.21 -9.51 -22.25
N GLU A 51 -34.02 -8.73 -22.97
CA GLU A 51 -34.61 -7.49 -22.47
C GLU A 51 -35.52 -7.73 -21.27
N ARG A 52 -36.51 -8.63 -21.39
CA ARG A 52 -37.42 -8.98 -20.27
C ARG A 52 -36.66 -9.43 -19.02
N ARG A 53 -35.61 -10.25 -19.19
CA ARG A 53 -34.75 -10.68 -18.08
C ARG A 53 -34.00 -9.51 -17.44
N ALA A 54 -33.50 -8.58 -18.25
CA ALA A 54 -32.81 -7.40 -17.75
C ALA A 54 -33.72 -6.52 -16.88
N PHE A 55 -34.96 -6.28 -17.33
CA PHE A 55 -35.96 -5.53 -16.57
C PHE A 55 -36.34 -6.25 -15.26
N ALA A 56 -36.65 -7.54 -15.33
CA ALA A 56 -36.97 -8.34 -14.14
C ALA A 56 -35.83 -8.32 -13.11
N ASN A 57 -34.58 -8.53 -13.56
CA ASN A 57 -33.42 -8.47 -12.66
C ASN A 57 -33.21 -7.07 -12.06
N GLY A 58 -33.49 -6.00 -12.81
CA GLY A 58 -33.44 -4.62 -12.30
C GLY A 58 -34.50 -4.36 -11.22
N GLU A 59 -35.73 -4.83 -11.45
CA GLU A 59 -36.80 -4.79 -10.45
C GLU A 59 -36.46 -5.59 -9.20
N ASP A 60 -35.86 -6.78 -9.34
CA ASP A 60 -35.41 -7.62 -8.23
C ASP A 60 -34.32 -6.93 -7.39
N ILE A 61 -33.34 -6.28 -8.03
CA ILE A 61 -32.31 -5.51 -7.33
C ILE A 61 -32.95 -4.35 -6.56
N LEU A 62 -33.84 -3.59 -7.19
CA LEU A 62 -34.52 -2.48 -6.54
C LEU A 62 -35.39 -2.96 -5.36
N ALA A 63 -36.07 -4.10 -5.51
CA ALA A 63 -36.85 -4.71 -4.45
C ALA A 63 -35.95 -5.14 -3.27
N LEU A 64 -34.76 -5.69 -3.54
CA LEU A 64 -33.77 -6.02 -2.53
C LEU A 64 -33.26 -4.76 -1.80
N GLU A 65 -32.98 -3.68 -2.51
CA GLU A 65 -32.52 -2.42 -1.89
C GLU A 65 -33.59 -1.79 -1.00
N ARG A 66 -34.86 -1.82 -1.44
CA ARG A 66 -36.01 -1.40 -0.64
C ARG A 66 -36.21 -2.25 0.60
N LEU A 67 -36.04 -3.57 0.48
CA LEU A 67 -36.08 -4.49 1.61
C LEU A 67 -34.99 -4.18 2.65
N LEU A 68 -33.82 -3.75 2.18
CA LEU A 68 -32.68 -3.36 3.02
C LEU A 68 -32.76 -1.89 3.49
N HIS A 69 -33.75 -1.12 3.04
CA HIS A 69 -33.87 0.33 3.26
C HIS A 69 -32.63 1.12 2.81
N THR A 70 -32.10 0.76 1.65
CA THR A 70 -30.91 1.36 1.04
C THR A 70 -31.18 2.01 -0.31
N ASP A 71 -32.46 2.14 -0.70
CA ASP A 71 -32.96 2.69 -1.96
C ASP A 71 -32.85 4.23 -2.06
N VAL A 72 -31.66 4.75 -1.75
CA VAL A 72 -31.37 6.20 -1.73
C VAL A 72 -31.29 6.80 -3.13
N GLU A 73 -31.15 5.98 -4.17
CA GLU A 73 -30.91 6.41 -5.55
C GLU A 73 -32.01 7.29 -6.09
N LEU A 74 -33.27 6.98 -5.77
CA LEU A 74 -34.42 7.74 -6.27
C LEU A 74 -34.40 9.18 -5.78
N VAL A 75 -34.05 9.38 -4.50
CA VAL A 75 -33.96 10.70 -3.86
C VAL A 75 -32.83 11.51 -4.49
N VAL A 76 -31.65 10.90 -4.63
CA VAL A 76 -30.47 11.57 -5.18
C VAL A 76 -30.69 11.88 -6.67
N ASN A 77 -31.37 11.01 -7.41
CA ASN A 77 -31.69 11.22 -8.82
C ASN A 77 -32.64 12.40 -9.05
N HIS A 78 -33.74 12.48 -8.28
CA HIS A 78 -34.63 13.63 -8.36
C HIS A 78 -33.94 14.93 -7.97
N TRP A 79 -33.09 14.90 -6.95
CA TRP A 79 -32.29 16.07 -6.58
C TRP A 79 -31.41 16.53 -7.74
N LEU A 80 -30.64 15.63 -8.37
CA LEU A 80 -29.75 15.96 -9.47
C LEU A 80 -30.51 16.44 -10.71
N ALA A 81 -31.68 15.85 -11.01
CA ALA A 81 -32.51 16.23 -12.14
C ALA A 81 -32.95 17.71 -12.08
N GLY A 82 -33.06 18.28 -10.88
CA GLY A 82 -33.39 19.69 -10.67
C GLY A 82 -32.24 20.70 -10.77
N GLN A 83 -30.99 20.27 -11.01
CA GLN A 83 -29.81 21.14 -10.85
C GLN A 83 -29.25 21.78 -12.14
N GLY A 84 -29.89 21.56 -13.30
CA GLY A 84 -29.51 22.20 -14.56
C GLY A 84 -28.08 21.87 -15.02
N TRP A 85 -27.13 22.81 -14.86
CA TRP A 85 -25.74 22.64 -15.33
C TRP A 85 -25.02 21.48 -14.62
N LEU A 86 -25.35 21.20 -13.36
CA LEU A 86 -24.74 20.11 -12.60
C LEU A 86 -25.17 18.74 -13.16
N THR A 87 -26.39 18.63 -13.66
CA THR A 87 -26.89 17.43 -14.36
C THR A 87 -26.05 17.14 -15.61
N VAL A 88 -25.75 18.18 -16.39
CA VAL A 88 -24.90 18.07 -17.60
C VAL A 88 -23.47 17.67 -17.22
N ALA A 89 -22.90 18.29 -16.18
CA ALA A 89 -21.57 17.94 -15.69
C ALA A 89 -21.50 16.48 -15.20
N ALA A 90 -22.52 16.01 -14.47
CA ALA A 90 -22.62 14.63 -14.03
C ALA A 90 -22.71 13.65 -15.21
N ASN A 91 -23.48 13.97 -16.24
CA ASN A 91 -23.56 13.15 -17.46
C ASN A 91 -22.20 13.08 -18.19
N TYR A 92 -21.41 14.15 -18.22
CA TYR A 92 -20.05 14.14 -18.77
C TYR A 92 -19.07 13.34 -17.92
N GLU A 93 -19.13 13.49 -16.60
CA GLU A 93 -18.33 12.69 -15.67
C GLU A 93 -18.63 11.20 -15.89
N TYR A 94 -19.91 10.82 -15.92
CA TYR A 94 -20.35 9.46 -16.21
C TYR A 94 -19.79 8.95 -17.56
N ALA A 95 -19.86 9.74 -18.63
CA ALA A 95 -19.51 9.30 -19.97
C ALA A 95 -17.98 9.12 -20.20
N PHE A 96 -17.12 9.96 -19.61
CA PHE A 96 -15.72 10.05 -20.06
C PHE A 96 -14.66 9.81 -18.99
N SER A 97 -14.94 10.19 -17.76
CA SER A 97 -13.90 10.34 -16.73
C SER A 97 -13.17 9.03 -16.42
N TYR A 98 -13.92 7.94 -16.24
CA TYR A 98 -13.37 6.62 -15.91
C TYR A 98 -12.46 6.06 -17.01
N VAL A 99 -12.83 6.28 -18.29
CA VAL A 99 -11.99 5.90 -19.44
C VAL A 99 -10.73 6.75 -19.46
N ALA A 100 -10.86 8.07 -19.34
CA ALA A 100 -9.72 8.99 -19.36
C ALA A 100 -8.72 8.67 -18.24
N VAL A 101 -9.19 8.49 -17.00
CA VAL A 101 -8.35 8.16 -15.84
C VAL A 101 -7.68 6.79 -16.02
N THR A 102 -8.37 5.81 -16.58
CA THR A 102 -7.82 4.49 -16.89
C THR A 102 -6.68 4.58 -17.91
N LEU A 103 -6.90 5.28 -19.02
CA LEU A 103 -5.90 5.47 -20.09
C LEU A 103 -4.68 6.23 -19.59
N VAL A 104 -4.89 7.32 -18.84
CA VAL A 104 -3.80 8.10 -18.22
C VAL A 104 -3.00 7.23 -17.25
N THR A 105 -3.67 6.43 -16.41
CA THR A 105 -3.02 5.52 -15.46
C THR A 105 -2.19 4.46 -16.17
N LEU A 106 -2.76 3.81 -17.20
CA LEU A 106 -2.05 2.82 -18.02
C LEU A 106 -0.84 3.44 -18.73
N ALA A 107 -1.00 4.62 -19.35
CA ALA A 107 0.09 5.31 -20.04
C ALA A 107 1.21 5.72 -19.07
N TRP A 108 0.86 6.25 -17.90
CA TRP A 108 1.81 6.59 -16.85
C TRP A 108 2.56 5.36 -16.35
N LEU A 109 1.86 4.26 -16.05
CA LEU A 109 2.46 3.00 -15.62
C LEU A 109 3.39 2.42 -16.68
N TYR A 110 2.95 2.41 -17.95
CA TYR A 110 3.74 1.90 -19.07
C TYR A 110 5.05 2.68 -19.24
N ARG A 111 5.00 4.02 -19.10
CA ARG A 111 6.17 4.89 -19.26
C ARG A 111 7.11 4.89 -18.04
N ARG A 112 6.55 4.94 -16.84
CA ARG A 112 7.30 5.21 -15.59
C ARG A 112 7.49 3.98 -14.70
N ARG A 113 6.61 2.98 -14.77
CA ARG A 113 6.54 1.82 -13.85
C ARG A 113 6.28 0.49 -14.58
N PRO A 114 7.12 0.08 -15.54
CA PRO A 114 6.85 -1.08 -16.40
C PRO A 114 6.69 -2.41 -15.64
N GLU A 115 7.30 -2.55 -14.46
CA GLU A 115 7.11 -3.73 -13.61
C GLU A 115 5.68 -3.83 -13.06
N ARG A 116 5.10 -2.69 -12.67
CA ARG A 116 3.75 -2.58 -12.12
C ARG A 116 2.69 -2.58 -13.20
N TYR A 117 3.03 -2.06 -14.39
CA TYR A 117 2.14 -2.05 -15.56
C TYR A 117 1.60 -3.44 -15.88
N ARG A 118 2.47 -4.48 -15.88
CA ARG A 118 2.03 -5.84 -16.22
C ARG A 118 0.98 -6.37 -15.24
N TRP A 119 1.17 -6.14 -13.93
CA TRP A 119 0.18 -6.51 -12.92
C TRP A 119 -1.12 -5.76 -13.13
N ALA A 120 -1.04 -4.44 -13.34
CA ALA A 120 -2.21 -3.60 -13.52
C ALA A 120 -3.02 -4.05 -14.75
N ARG A 121 -2.35 -4.29 -15.88
CA ARG A 121 -2.94 -4.83 -17.10
C ARG A 121 -3.66 -6.16 -16.85
N ASP A 122 -3.00 -7.13 -16.22
CA ASP A 122 -3.60 -8.44 -16.01
C ASP A 122 -4.83 -8.35 -15.11
N ALA A 123 -4.75 -7.57 -14.03
CA ALA A 123 -5.89 -7.32 -13.15
C ALA A 123 -7.05 -6.65 -13.89
N PHE A 124 -6.75 -5.68 -14.77
CA PHE A 124 -7.76 -4.98 -15.58
C PHE A 124 -8.45 -5.93 -16.57
N VAL A 125 -7.68 -6.76 -17.27
CA VAL A 125 -8.20 -7.72 -18.25
C VAL A 125 -9.09 -8.75 -17.56
N VAL A 126 -8.65 -9.32 -16.43
CA VAL A 126 -9.46 -10.29 -15.68
C VAL A 126 -10.74 -9.65 -15.17
N ALA A 127 -10.67 -8.44 -14.58
CA ALA A 127 -11.85 -7.73 -14.09
C ALA A 127 -12.88 -7.48 -15.21
N ASN A 128 -12.44 -7.07 -16.40
CA ASN A 128 -13.32 -6.87 -17.55
C ASN A 128 -13.90 -8.18 -18.08
N VAL A 129 -13.12 -9.27 -18.15
CA VAL A 129 -13.65 -10.58 -18.55
C VAL A 129 -14.74 -11.04 -17.58
N LEU A 130 -14.52 -10.89 -16.27
CA LEU A 130 -15.53 -11.23 -15.26
C LEU A 130 -16.80 -10.38 -15.40
N ALA A 131 -16.65 -9.07 -15.65
CA ALA A 131 -17.79 -8.18 -15.88
C ALA A 131 -18.57 -8.57 -17.15
N ILE A 132 -17.88 -8.84 -18.26
CA ILE A 132 -18.50 -9.28 -19.52
C ILE A 132 -19.27 -10.58 -19.33
N LEU A 133 -18.70 -11.56 -18.60
CA LEU A 133 -19.38 -12.81 -18.26
C LEU A 133 -20.62 -12.56 -17.41
N CYS A 134 -20.56 -11.62 -16.48
CA CYS A 134 -21.71 -11.22 -15.65
C CYS A 134 -22.81 -10.57 -16.50
N PHE A 135 -22.48 -9.62 -17.37
CA PHE A 135 -23.44 -8.99 -18.30
C PHE A 135 -24.16 -10.01 -19.19
N TRP A 136 -23.44 -11.04 -19.63
CA TRP A 136 -24.01 -12.09 -20.44
C TRP A 136 -24.92 -13.03 -19.62
N ALA A 137 -24.50 -13.43 -18.41
CA ALA A 137 -25.23 -14.38 -17.58
C ALA A 137 -26.44 -13.74 -16.86
N TYR A 138 -26.27 -12.50 -16.41
CA TYR A 138 -27.18 -11.75 -15.56
C TYR A 138 -27.31 -10.30 -16.08
N PRO A 139 -28.04 -10.09 -17.19
CA PRO A 139 -28.28 -8.74 -17.70
C PRO A 139 -29.17 -7.96 -16.72
N VAL A 140 -28.97 -6.65 -16.59
CA VAL A 140 -29.69 -5.82 -15.61
C VAL A 140 -30.01 -4.47 -16.23
N ALA A 141 -31.30 -4.12 -16.23
CA ALA A 141 -31.76 -2.81 -16.64
C ALA A 141 -31.44 -1.75 -15.56
N PRO A 142 -30.81 -0.61 -15.92
CA PRO A 142 -30.50 0.46 -14.99
C PRO A 142 -31.77 1.14 -14.46
N PRO A 143 -31.72 1.79 -13.28
CA PRO A 143 -32.88 2.40 -12.63
C PRO A 143 -33.68 3.36 -13.53
N ARG A 144 -32.99 4.20 -14.31
CA ARG A 144 -33.61 5.19 -15.23
C ARG A 144 -34.46 4.58 -16.35
N LEU A 145 -34.31 3.29 -16.64
CA LEU A 145 -35.10 2.60 -17.66
C LEU A 145 -36.33 1.90 -17.07
N LEU A 146 -36.40 1.68 -15.75
CA LEU A 146 -37.53 1.02 -15.12
C LEU A 146 -38.81 1.89 -15.21
N PRO A 147 -39.88 1.43 -15.89
CA PRO A 147 -41.05 2.26 -16.19
C PRO A 147 -41.77 2.81 -14.95
N ASP A 148 -41.93 1.98 -13.91
CA ASP A 148 -42.75 2.29 -12.73
C ASP A 148 -41.93 2.67 -11.49
N ALA A 149 -40.60 2.80 -11.63
CA ALA A 149 -39.71 3.12 -10.52
C ALA A 149 -39.58 4.62 -10.23
N GLY A 150 -40.04 5.49 -11.15
CA GLY A 150 -40.08 6.94 -10.99
C GLY A 150 -38.75 7.67 -11.23
N PHE A 151 -37.71 6.98 -11.71
CA PHE A 151 -36.42 7.61 -12.00
C PHE A 151 -36.49 8.54 -13.23
N VAL A 152 -35.72 9.62 -13.19
CA VAL A 152 -35.58 10.57 -14.30
C VAL A 152 -34.36 10.21 -15.14
N ASP A 153 -34.56 9.99 -16.45
CA ASP A 153 -33.47 9.81 -17.41
C ASP A 153 -32.79 11.15 -17.72
N THR A 154 -31.86 11.54 -16.84
CA THR A 154 -31.09 12.79 -16.95
C THR A 154 -30.16 12.80 -18.16
N VAL A 155 -29.79 11.62 -18.66
CA VAL A 155 -28.86 11.47 -19.78
C VAL A 155 -29.53 11.89 -21.08
N ARG A 156 -30.77 11.43 -21.32
CA ARG A 156 -31.56 11.82 -22.49
C ARG A 156 -31.97 13.30 -22.48
N LEU A 157 -32.20 13.86 -21.29
CA LEU A 157 -32.63 15.25 -21.10
C LEU A 157 -31.48 16.26 -21.18
N GLY A 158 -30.25 15.85 -20.86
CA GLY A 158 -29.11 16.75 -20.68
C GLY A 158 -28.43 17.26 -21.96
N GLY A 159 -28.81 16.77 -23.15
CA GLY A 159 -28.25 17.23 -24.43
C GLY A 159 -26.72 17.09 -24.56
N THR A 160 -26.11 16.17 -23.80
CA THR A 160 -24.66 16.01 -23.71
C THR A 160 -24.05 15.55 -25.03
N TRP A 161 -23.26 16.41 -25.66
CA TRP A 161 -22.53 16.12 -26.90
C TRP A 161 -21.53 14.97 -26.65
N GLY A 162 -21.71 13.84 -27.35
CA GLY A 162 -20.87 12.65 -27.21
C GLY A 162 -21.23 11.70 -26.05
N SER A 163 -22.29 12.00 -25.30
CA SER A 163 -22.95 11.06 -24.38
C SER A 163 -24.13 10.38 -25.10
N TRP A 164 -24.90 9.53 -24.40
CA TRP A 164 -26.04 8.83 -24.99
C TRP A 164 -27.01 9.80 -25.69
N GLY A 165 -27.41 9.45 -26.92
CA GLY A 165 -28.07 10.36 -27.87
C GLY A 165 -27.18 10.86 -29.02
N SER A 166 -25.91 10.44 -29.07
CA SER A 166 -25.01 10.61 -30.23
C SER A 166 -24.89 9.29 -31.02
N PRO A 167 -24.84 9.31 -32.37
CA PRO A 167 -24.69 8.12 -33.22
C PRO A 167 -23.43 7.27 -32.93
N MET A 168 -22.52 7.77 -32.09
CA MET A 168 -21.27 7.13 -31.73
C MET A 168 -21.39 6.15 -30.54
N VAL A 169 -22.53 6.14 -29.82
CA VAL A 169 -22.73 5.34 -28.58
C VAL A 169 -24.00 4.47 -28.63
N ASP A 170 -24.81 4.54 -29.69
CA ASP A 170 -26.04 3.73 -29.89
C ASP A 170 -25.81 2.20 -29.89
N GLY A 171 -24.56 1.74 -30.00
CA GLY A 171 -24.18 0.32 -29.94
C GLY A 171 -23.77 -0.22 -28.56
N ALA A 172 -23.76 0.61 -27.50
CA ALA A 172 -23.39 0.17 -26.17
C ALA A 172 -24.60 -0.46 -25.43
N ASN A 173 -24.41 -1.60 -24.77
CA ASN A 173 -25.47 -2.38 -24.15
C ASN A 173 -26.10 -1.63 -22.97
N GLN A 174 -27.25 -0.99 -23.19
CA GLN A 174 -27.97 -0.22 -22.17
C GLN A 174 -28.52 -1.08 -21.02
N LEU A 175 -28.50 -2.41 -21.16
CA LEU A 175 -29.02 -3.39 -20.22
C LEU A 175 -27.93 -4.13 -19.43
N ALA A 176 -26.77 -3.48 -19.27
CA ALA A 176 -25.59 -4.00 -18.59
C ALA A 176 -25.22 -3.15 -17.36
N ALA A 177 -26.15 -2.99 -16.42
CA ALA A 177 -25.91 -2.19 -15.20
C ALA A 177 -24.97 -2.90 -14.19
N MET A 178 -25.17 -4.20 -13.93
CA MET A 178 -24.40 -4.97 -12.93
C MET A 178 -23.35 -5.87 -13.59
N PRO A 179 -22.06 -5.81 -13.21
CA PRO A 179 -21.43 -4.89 -12.27
C PRO A 179 -21.09 -3.53 -12.89
N SER A 180 -21.01 -2.49 -12.06
CA SER A 180 -20.64 -1.14 -12.54
C SER A 180 -19.18 -1.08 -12.99
N LEU A 181 -18.95 -1.05 -14.30
CA LEU A 181 -17.61 -0.85 -14.87
C LEU A 181 -17.06 0.55 -14.59
N HIS A 182 -17.90 1.57 -14.43
CA HIS A 182 -17.47 2.92 -14.05
C HIS A 182 -16.71 2.89 -12.73
N ILE A 183 -17.33 2.30 -11.70
CA ILE A 183 -16.69 2.08 -10.39
C ILE A 183 -15.52 1.11 -10.51
N GLY A 184 -15.69 0.02 -11.25
CA GLY A 184 -14.63 -0.96 -11.44
C GLY A 184 -13.35 -0.33 -11.99
N TRP A 185 -13.45 0.50 -13.02
CA TRP A 185 -12.30 1.13 -13.67
C TRP A 185 -11.69 2.24 -12.82
N ALA A 186 -12.52 3.11 -12.22
CA ALA A 186 -12.04 4.15 -11.31
C ALA A 186 -11.31 3.55 -10.09
N LEU A 187 -11.88 2.50 -9.49
CA LEU A 187 -11.31 1.79 -8.35
C LEU A 187 -10.03 1.05 -8.74
N TRP A 188 -10.04 0.36 -9.88
CA TRP A 188 -8.84 -0.28 -10.42
C TRP A 188 -7.71 0.73 -10.64
N ALA A 189 -8.01 1.92 -11.16
CA ALA A 189 -7.01 2.96 -11.37
C ALA A 189 -6.42 3.43 -10.03
N SER A 190 -7.27 3.68 -9.03
CA SER A 190 -6.82 4.06 -7.67
C SER A 190 -5.95 2.96 -7.03
N LEU A 191 -6.34 1.69 -7.17
CA LEU A 191 -5.57 0.54 -6.71
C LEU A 191 -4.22 0.41 -7.44
N ALA A 192 -4.21 0.59 -8.76
CA ALA A 192 -3.00 0.51 -9.57
C ALA A 192 -2.01 1.63 -9.23
N LEU A 193 -2.48 2.87 -9.03
CA LEU A 193 -1.68 3.98 -8.56
C LEU A 193 -1.12 3.72 -7.14
N SER A 194 -1.93 3.13 -6.25
CA SER A 194 -1.51 2.72 -4.90
C SER A 194 -0.37 1.71 -4.94
N ARG A 195 -0.53 0.62 -5.69
CA ARG A 195 0.52 -0.40 -5.83
C ARG A 195 1.76 0.12 -6.53
N ALA A 196 1.62 1.12 -7.39
CA ALA A 196 2.73 1.80 -8.06
C ALA A 196 3.42 2.88 -7.21
N ARG A 197 2.94 3.11 -5.97
CA ARG A 197 3.43 4.16 -5.05
C ARG A 197 3.42 5.53 -5.73
N ALA A 198 2.29 5.87 -6.35
CA ALA A 198 2.05 7.21 -6.87
C ALA A 198 2.11 8.26 -5.74
N PRO A 199 2.43 9.53 -6.06
CA PRO A 199 2.46 10.58 -5.05
C PRO A 199 1.09 10.77 -4.37
N ARG A 200 1.09 11.24 -3.12
CA ARG A 200 -0.12 11.36 -2.29
C ARG A 200 -1.24 12.17 -2.94
N TRP A 201 -0.91 13.21 -3.71
CA TRP A 201 -1.90 14.00 -4.42
C TRP A 201 -2.65 13.18 -5.48
N ALA A 202 -1.94 12.30 -6.21
CA ALA A 202 -2.55 11.44 -7.24
C ALA A 202 -3.41 10.35 -6.59
N GLN A 203 -2.98 9.84 -5.44
CA GLN A 203 -3.78 8.91 -4.64
C GLN A 203 -5.07 9.55 -4.16
N THR A 204 -4.97 10.75 -3.59
CA THR A 204 -6.13 11.49 -3.08
C THR A 204 -7.08 11.86 -4.21
N ALA A 205 -6.56 12.37 -5.33
CA ALA A 205 -7.36 12.69 -6.51
C ALA A 205 -8.07 11.45 -7.07
N SER A 206 -7.40 10.30 -7.17
CA SER A 206 -8.05 9.07 -7.64
C SER A 206 -9.11 8.55 -6.67
N ALA A 207 -8.89 8.66 -5.36
CA ALA A 207 -9.89 8.26 -4.36
C ALA A 207 -11.12 9.17 -4.39
N LEU A 208 -10.92 10.49 -4.52
CA LEU A 208 -12.01 11.46 -4.70
C LEU A 208 -12.78 11.19 -5.99
N HIS A 209 -12.09 10.84 -7.08
CA HIS A 209 -12.73 10.48 -8.33
C HIS A 209 -13.58 9.21 -8.21
N VAL A 210 -13.14 8.17 -7.47
CA VAL A 210 -13.97 6.98 -7.18
C VAL A 210 -15.28 7.37 -6.46
N LEU A 211 -15.18 8.24 -5.44
CA LEU A 211 -16.36 8.71 -4.71
C LEU A 211 -17.28 9.56 -5.58
N LEU A 212 -16.71 10.45 -6.39
CA LEU A 212 -17.45 11.27 -7.34
C LEU A 212 -18.17 10.40 -8.36
N THR A 213 -17.49 9.40 -8.94
CA THR A 213 -18.09 8.45 -9.87
C THR A 213 -19.25 7.71 -9.20
N LEU A 214 -19.12 7.26 -7.94
CA LEU A 214 -20.19 6.58 -7.21
C LEU A 214 -21.44 7.44 -7.09
N VAL A 215 -21.26 8.68 -6.64
CA VAL A 215 -22.37 9.64 -6.51
C VAL A 215 -23.01 9.88 -7.87
N VAL A 216 -22.20 10.11 -8.91
CA VAL A 216 -22.70 10.42 -10.26
C VAL A 216 -23.48 9.26 -10.87
N ILE A 217 -23.00 8.02 -10.77
CA ILE A 217 -23.70 6.88 -11.40
C ILE A 217 -25.06 6.59 -10.75
N VAL A 218 -25.14 6.77 -9.43
CA VAL A 218 -26.36 6.64 -8.65
C VAL A 218 -27.31 7.80 -8.96
N ALA A 219 -26.81 9.04 -8.88
CA ALA A 219 -27.59 10.24 -9.10
C ALA A 219 -28.14 10.33 -10.54
N THR A 220 -27.42 9.82 -11.54
CA THR A 220 -27.89 9.80 -12.93
C THR A 220 -28.86 8.65 -13.23
N GLY A 221 -29.13 7.78 -12.25
CA GLY A 221 -30.00 6.61 -12.41
C GLY A 221 -29.43 5.55 -13.36
N ASN A 222 -28.12 5.58 -13.62
CA ASN A 222 -27.46 4.60 -14.50
C ASN A 222 -27.06 3.31 -13.78
N HIS A 223 -26.99 3.34 -12.45
CA HIS A 223 -26.59 2.20 -11.64
C HIS A 223 -27.32 2.22 -10.29
N TYR A 224 -27.63 1.02 -9.80
CA TYR A 224 -27.96 0.78 -8.39
C TYR A 224 -26.69 0.89 -7.55
N TRP A 225 -26.78 1.23 -6.26
CA TRP A 225 -25.59 1.26 -5.40
C TRP A 225 -25.01 -0.16 -5.24
N LEU A 226 -25.83 -1.20 -5.32
CA LEU A 226 -25.38 -2.59 -5.37
C LEU A 226 -24.55 -2.91 -6.63
N ASP A 227 -24.75 -2.21 -7.74
CA ASP A 227 -23.88 -2.37 -8.93
C ASP A 227 -22.44 -1.96 -8.64
N ALA A 228 -22.25 -0.95 -7.77
CA ALA A 228 -20.93 -0.52 -7.33
C ALA A 228 -20.26 -1.60 -6.48
N VAL A 229 -21.01 -2.32 -5.66
CA VAL A 229 -20.51 -3.50 -4.90
C VAL A 229 -20.04 -4.59 -5.86
N GLY A 230 -20.80 -4.86 -6.92
CA GLY A 230 -20.38 -5.75 -8.00
C GLY A 230 -19.08 -5.28 -8.67
N GLY A 231 -18.95 -3.97 -8.93
CA GLY A 231 -17.73 -3.34 -9.46
C GLY A 231 -16.51 -3.56 -8.55
N VAL A 232 -16.68 -3.40 -7.23
CA VAL A 232 -15.65 -3.69 -6.23
C VAL A 232 -15.25 -5.17 -6.29
N ALA A 233 -16.23 -6.07 -6.34
CA ALA A 233 -15.98 -7.51 -6.35
C ALA A 233 -15.18 -7.96 -7.58
N VAL A 234 -15.51 -7.49 -8.79
CA VAL A 234 -14.76 -7.87 -10.00
C VAL A 234 -13.34 -7.32 -10.01
N VAL A 235 -13.12 -6.10 -9.48
CA VAL A 235 -11.77 -5.53 -9.32
C VAL A 235 -10.97 -6.33 -8.30
N TRP A 236 -11.59 -6.70 -7.18
CA TRP A 236 -10.97 -7.50 -6.14
C TRP A 236 -10.54 -8.87 -6.68
N LEU A 237 -11.42 -9.57 -7.38
CA LEU A 237 -11.12 -10.85 -8.03
C LEU A 237 -10.03 -10.72 -9.10
N GLY A 238 -10.09 -9.68 -9.93
CA GLY A 238 -9.08 -9.40 -10.94
C GLY A 238 -7.69 -9.14 -10.32
N ALA A 239 -7.64 -8.34 -9.25
CA ALA A 239 -6.41 -8.08 -8.51
C ALA A 239 -5.86 -9.34 -7.84
N LEU A 240 -6.73 -10.17 -7.24
CA LEU A 240 -6.37 -11.44 -6.64
C LEU A 240 -5.78 -12.40 -7.67
N ALA A 241 -6.45 -12.59 -8.82
CA ALA A 241 -5.95 -13.43 -9.91
C ALA A 241 -4.58 -12.96 -10.42
N ALA A 242 -4.40 -11.64 -10.55
CA ALA A 242 -3.13 -11.06 -10.99
C ALA A 242 -1.99 -11.22 -9.96
N ASP A 243 -2.30 -11.19 -8.65
CA ASP A 243 -1.33 -11.46 -7.58
C ASP A 243 -0.93 -12.95 -7.56
N LEU A 244 -1.92 -13.86 -7.63
CA LEU A 244 -1.71 -15.31 -7.69
C LEU A 244 -0.86 -15.74 -8.89
N ALA A 245 -1.16 -15.22 -10.08
CA ALA A 245 -0.41 -15.53 -11.31
C ALA A 245 1.06 -15.10 -11.25
N ARG A 246 1.44 -14.23 -10.30
CA ARG A 246 2.81 -13.71 -10.14
C ARG A 246 3.53 -14.30 -8.93
N GLY A 247 2.92 -15.26 -8.23
CA GLY A 247 3.46 -15.82 -6.99
C GLY A 247 3.71 -14.76 -5.92
N SER A 248 3.01 -13.63 -5.98
CA SER A 248 3.11 -12.59 -4.96
C SER A 248 2.11 -12.95 -3.85
N PRO A 249 2.55 -13.17 -2.59
CA PRO A 249 1.63 -13.46 -1.52
C PRO A 249 0.64 -12.30 -1.38
N VAL A 250 -0.64 -12.65 -1.32
CA VAL A 250 -1.77 -11.75 -1.09
C VAL A 250 -1.58 -11.14 0.30
N THR A 251 -0.87 -10.02 0.36
CA THR A 251 -0.74 -9.24 1.58
C THR A 251 -1.84 -8.19 1.56
N TRP A 252 -3.05 -8.59 1.93
CA TRP A 252 -4.06 -7.66 2.45
C TRP A 252 -3.62 -7.19 3.83
N THR A 253 -2.43 -6.58 3.94
CA THR A 253 -2.15 -5.74 5.09
C THR A 253 -2.96 -4.48 4.85
N ALA A 254 -4.17 -4.45 5.41
CA ALA A 254 -4.87 -3.20 5.70
C ALA A 254 -3.81 -2.21 6.18
N SER A 255 -3.67 -1.11 5.47
CA SER A 255 -2.64 -0.10 5.69
C SER A 255 -2.90 0.72 6.96
N ALA A 256 -3.31 0.07 8.06
CA ALA A 256 -3.24 0.63 9.41
C ALA A 256 -1.77 0.86 9.85
N ARG A 257 -0.78 0.31 9.12
CA ARG A 257 0.65 0.51 9.37
C ARG A 257 1.35 1.46 8.39
N GLN A 258 0.63 2.18 7.52
CA GLN A 258 1.21 3.37 6.90
C GLN A 258 1.04 4.54 7.87
N GLY A 259 1.76 4.44 9.00
CA GLY A 259 1.85 5.52 9.95
C GLY A 259 2.32 6.79 9.25
N LEU A 260 1.80 7.92 9.71
CA LEU A 260 2.23 9.28 9.37
C LEU A 260 3.74 9.52 9.64
N TRP A 261 4.45 8.52 10.18
CA TRP A 261 5.87 8.51 10.48
C TRP A 261 6.61 7.56 9.55
N PRO A 262 7.80 7.93 9.00
CA PRO A 262 8.64 6.95 8.32
C PRO A 262 8.89 5.77 9.26
N PRO A 263 8.84 4.51 8.78
CA PRO A 263 9.10 3.38 9.64
C PRO A 263 10.48 3.58 10.27
N LEU A 264 10.52 3.64 11.60
CA LEU A 264 11.75 3.41 12.33
C LEU A 264 12.34 2.12 11.76
N ARG A 265 13.62 2.19 11.36
CA ARG A 265 14.36 1.12 10.67
C ARG A 265 13.97 -0.23 11.28
N ARG A 266 13.68 -1.23 10.42
CA ARG A 266 13.28 -2.59 10.84
C ARG A 266 14.12 -3.04 12.05
N PRO A 267 13.51 -3.60 13.12
CA PRO A 267 14.29 -4.25 14.15
C PRO A 267 15.12 -5.35 13.49
N TYR A 268 16.41 -5.31 13.73
CA TYR A 268 17.39 -6.28 13.25
C TYR A 268 17.11 -7.61 13.96
N THR A 269 16.29 -8.48 13.39
CA THR A 269 16.32 -9.90 13.73
C THR A 269 17.55 -10.49 13.05
N VAL A 270 18.70 -10.38 13.73
CA VAL A 270 19.83 -11.27 13.43
C VAL A 270 19.50 -12.57 14.14
N ALA A 271 19.31 -13.63 13.35
CA ALA A 271 19.31 -14.99 13.88
C ALA A 271 20.55 -15.16 14.75
N VAL A 272 20.34 -15.48 16.03
CA VAL A 272 21.41 -15.91 16.92
C VAL A 272 21.80 -17.30 16.43
N THR A 273 22.72 -17.36 15.47
CA THR A 273 23.55 -18.53 15.27
C THR A 273 24.70 -18.39 16.25
N ASP A 274 24.69 -19.23 17.29
CA ASP A 274 25.85 -19.54 18.11
C ASP A 274 27.02 -19.86 17.17
N THR A 275 27.89 -18.88 16.98
CA THR A 275 29.19 -19.10 16.36
C THR A 275 30.15 -19.28 17.51
N ALA A 276 30.61 -20.51 17.68
CA ALA A 276 31.65 -20.88 18.63
C ALA A 276 32.79 -19.87 18.59
N ALA A 277 33.19 -19.43 19.79
CA ALA A 277 34.27 -18.48 19.99
C ALA A 277 35.60 -19.06 19.48
N GLU A 278 36.16 -18.44 18.43
CA GLU A 278 37.59 -18.54 18.15
C GLU A 278 38.34 -17.75 19.22
N THR A 279 39.16 -18.47 19.99
CA THR A 279 40.10 -17.97 20.97
C THR A 279 41.11 -17.04 20.29
N SER A 280 40.85 -15.74 20.29
CA SER A 280 41.83 -14.71 19.95
C SER A 280 42.23 -13.96 21.21
N SER A 281 43.51 -13.59 21.28
CA SER A 281 44.22 -12.96 22.40
C SER A 281 43.42 -11.89 23.15
N PRO A 282 43.67 -11.68 24.47
CA PRO A 282 42.88 -10.77 25.28
C PRO A 282 42.84 -9.36 24.65
N PRO A 283 41.65 -8.76 24.54
CA PRO A 283 41.47 -7.52 23.81
C PRO A 283 42.28 -6.38 24.45
N ALA A 284 43.07 -5.68 23.63
CA ALA A 284 43.97 -4.63 24.11
C ALA A 284 43.20 -3.36 24.48
N VAL A 285 43.06 -3.11 25.79
CA VAL A 285 42.55 -1.84 26.32
C VAL A 285 43.51 -0.71 26.00
N THR A 286 43.06 0.30 25.27
CA THR A 286 43.89 1.45 24.85
C THR A 286 44.25 2.36 26.03
N SER A 287 45.35 3.11 25.90
CA SER A 287 45.75 4.11 26.91
C SER A 287 44.72 5.23 27.06
N ALA A 288 44.06 5.62 25.96
CA ALA A 288 43.00 6.62 25.96
C ALA A 288 41.78 6.17 26.78
N GLN A 289 41.35 4.92 26.65
CA GLN A 289 40.25 4.36 27.44
C GLN A 289 40.58 4.35 28.94
N ARG A 290 41.79 3.89 29.31
CA ARG A 290 42.26 3.94 30.71
C ARG A 290 42.36 5.37 31.25
N SER A 291 42.82 6.30 30.43
CA SER A 291 42.90 7.72 30.79
C SER A 291 41.51 8.30 31.06
N ALA A 292 40.53 8.02 30.20
CA ALA A 292 39.17 8.51 30.33
C ALA A 292 38.50 8.02 31.63
N VAL A 293 38.67 6.74 31.97
CA VAL A 293 38.13 6.19 33.23
C VAL A 293 38.81 6.82 34.45
N ARG A 294 40.14 6.99 34.42
CA ARG A 294 40.89 7.64 35.53
C ARG A 294 40.51 9.10 35.71
N THR A 295 40.34 9.84 34.62
CA THR A 295 39.86 11.23 34.68
C THR A 295 38.47 11.28 35.29
N PHE A 296 37.57 10.37 34.89
CA PHE A 296 36.24 10.29 35.47
C PHE A 296 36.27 9.99 36.97
N ALA A 297 37.05 8.99 37.41
CA ALA A 297 37.21 8.64 38.82
C ALA A 297 37.80 9.82 39.65
N ALA A 298 38.76 10.56 39.08
CA ALA A 298 39.34 11.74 39.73
C ALA A 298 38.35 12.90 39.84
N GLU A 299 37.43 13.05 38.88
CA GLU A 299 36.41 14.12 38.87
C GLU A 299 35.21 13.81 39.78
N HIS A 300 34.86 12.53 39.94
CA HIS A 300 33.56 12.11 40.49
C HIS A 300 33.65 11.17 41.71
N GLY A 301 34.86 10.95 42.22
CA GLY A 301 35.11 10.14 43.42
C GLY A 301 35.11 8.63 43.17
N THR A 302 35.69 7.90 44.11
CA THR A 302 35.78 6.43 44.13
C THR A 302 35.03 5.86 45.34
N PRO A 303 34.50 4.62 45.29
CA PRO A 303 34.59 3.67 44.18
C PRO A 303 33.68 4.05 42.99
N VAL A 304 34.13 3.79 41.76
CA VAL A 304 33.32 3.97 40.55
C VAL A 304 32.68 2.66 40.17
N LYS A 305 31.35 2.62 40.09
CA LYS A 305 30.61 1.45 39.58
C LYS A 305 30.61 1.46 38.05
N ALA A 306 30.96 0.34 37.43
CA ALA A 306 31.08 0.22 35.98
C ALA A 306 30.21 -0.91 35.41
N VAL A 307 29.28 -0.56 34.52
CA VAL A 307 28.35 -1.50 33.88
C VAL A 307 28.69 -1.64 32.39
N VAL A 308 29.03 -2.86 31.95
CA VAL A 308 29.34 -3.15 30.54
C VAL A 308 28.07 -3.52 29.77
N GLN A 309 27.77 -2.79 28.70
CA GLN A 309 26.58 -3.01 27.88
C GLN A 309 26.92 -3.21 26.42
N ARG A 310 26.50 -4.32 25.83
CA ARG A 310 26.64 -4.55 24.39
C ARG A 310 25.74 -3.58 23.61
N ILE A 311 26.33 -2.78 22.71
CA ILE A 311 25.63 -1.79 21.87
C ILE A 311 25.57 -2.22 20.38
N GLY A 312 25.54 -3.52 20.14
CA GLY A 312 25.46 -4.12 18.80
C GLY A 312 26.81 -4.08 18.08
N ARG A 313 26.81 -3.70 16.78
CA ARG A 313 28.05 -3.67 15.96
C ARG A 313 29.03 -2.55 16.34
N ALA A 314 28.59 -1.57 17.14
CA ALA A 314 29.46 -0.51 17.65
C ALA A 314 30.35 -0.97 18.82
N GLY A 315 30.12 -2.18 19.34
CA GLY A 315 30.91 -2.80 20.39
C GLY A 315 30.17 -2.88 21.72
N ALA A 316 30.84 -2.53 22.81
CA ALA A 316 30.25 -2.39 24.13
C ALA A 316 30.49 -0.98 24.70
N ARG A 317 29.58 -0.53 25.57
CA ARG A 317 29.66 0.71 26.30
C ARG A 317 29.87 0.38 27.77
N VAL A 318 30.97 0.86 28.35
CA VAL A 318 31.21 0.81 29.80
C VAL A 318 30.66 2.09 30.39
N VAL A 319 29.52 1.98 31.09
CA VAL A 319 28.90 3.12 31.79
C VAL A 319 29.51 3.21 33.18
N LEU A 320 29.97 4.39 33.56
CA LEU A 320 30.61 4.68 34.84
C LEU A 320 29.65 5.49 35.71
N VAL A 321 29.50 5.10 36.97
CA VAL A 321 28.74 5.82 38.00
C VAL A 321 29.71 6.18 39.12
N GLY A 322 29.97 7.48 39.29
CA GLY A 322 30.84 7.98 40.36
C GLY A 322 30.14 7.94 41.73
N ASP A 323 30.92 8.11 42.79
CA ASP A 323 30.41 8.18 44.17
C ASP A 323 29.45 9.36 44.37
N ASP A 324 29.65 10.46 43.63
CA ASP A 324 28.75 11.61 43.58
C ASP A 324 27.47 11.39 42.73
N GLY A 325 27.28 10.17 42.20
CA GLY A 325 26.18 9.78 41.34
C GLY A 325 26.28 10.25 39.89
N ALA A 326 27.35 10.94 39.50
CA ALA A 326 27.54 11.37 38.12
C ALA A 326 27.70 10.16 37.18
N MET A 327 27.29 10.34 35.92
CA MET A 327 27.39 9.29 34.90
C MET A 327 28.32 9.68 33.76
N GLY A 328 29.25 8.78 33.45
CA GLY A 328 30.17 8.82 32.31
C GLY A 328 30.08 7.56 31.47
N ASP A 329 30.77 7.54 30.33
CA ASP A 329 30.82 6.36 29.48
C ASP A 329 32.07 6.29 28.60
N VAL A 330 32.53 5.07 28.35
CA VAL A 330 33.61 4.75 27.43
C VAL A 330 33.14 3.64 26.48
N VAL A 331 33.33 3.83 25.17
CA VAL A 331 33.01 2.80 24.17
C VAL A 331 34.24 1.96 23.87
N VAL A 332 34.05 0.65 23.86
CA VAL A 332 35.07 -0.38 23.62
C VAL A 332 34.61 -1.31 22.49
N PRO A 333 35.51 -2.00 21.78
CA PRO A 333 35.17 -2.85 20.62
C PRO A 333 34.22 -4.02 20.94
N ASP A 334 34.27 -4.56 22.15
CA ASP A 334 33.44 -5.70 22.59
C ASP A 334 33.33 -5.76 24.13
N VAL A 335 32.50 -6.68 24.63
CA VAL A 335 32.24 -6.85 26.07
C VAL A 335 33.50 -7.28 26.82
N ALA A 336 34.29 -8.19 26.26
CA ALA A 336 35.53 -8.66 26.87
C ALA A 336 36.55 -7.53 27.05
N THR A 337 36.61 -6.58 26.11
CA THR A 337 37.43 -5.36 26.24
C THR A 337 36.92 -4.45 27.36
N GLY A 338 35.60 -4.42 27.57
CA GLY A 338 34.97 -3.63 28.63
C GLY A 338 35.30 -4.20 30.01
N GLU A 339 35.19 -5.52 30.18
CA GLU A 339 35.58 -6.24 31.39
C GLU A 339 37.08 -6.07 31.67
N ALA A 340 37.92 -6.20 30.63
CA ALA A 340 39.35 -5.97 30.74
C ALA A 340 39.70 -4.51 31.11
N LEU A 341 38.89 -3.53 30.67
CA LEU A 341 39.07 -2.12 31.03
C LEU A 341 38.77 -1.89 32.51
N ILE A 342 37.70 -2.50 33.04
CA ILE A 342 37.36 -2.42 34.47
C ILE A 342 38.50 -3.02 35.31
N ALA A 343 38.97 -4.21 34.96
CA ALA A 343 40.08 -4.86 35.67
C ALA A 343 41.41 -4.09 35.59
N ALA A 344 41.59 -3.22 34.59
CA ALA A 344 42.83 -2.50 34.36
C ALA A 344 42.92 -1.14 35.08
N VAL A 345 41.85 -0.69 35.75
CA VAL A 345 41.81 0.60 36.46
C VAL A 345 41.44 0.36 37.92
N ALA A 346 42.29 0.82 38.84
CA ALA A 346 42.04 0.70 40.27
C ALA A 346 40.78 1.48 40.68
N ASP A 347 40.10 1.00 41.72
CA ASP A 347 38.92 1.63 42.32
C ASP A 347 37.71 1.77 41.37
N VAL A 348 37.67 0.91 40.34
CA VAL A 348 36.53 0.73 39.44
C VAL A 348 35.97 -0.67 39.65
N GLU A 349 34.73 -0.75 40.10
CA GLU A 349 34.07 -2.01 40.44
C GLU A 349 33.11 -2.41 39.32
N ALA A 350 33.13 -3.69 38.94
CA ALA A 350 32.12 -4.22 38.03
C ALA A 350 30.76 -4.22 38.74
N ALA A 351 29.75 -3.65 38.07
CA ALA A 351 28.39 -3.54 38.60
C ALA A 351 27.35 -3.95 37.54
N GLU A 352 26.14 -4.21 38.00
CA GLU A 352 24.95 -4.39 37.15
C GLU A 352 23.96 -3.26 37.38
N TRP A 353 22.96 -3.10 36.51
CA TRP A 353 21.85 -2.18 36.73
C TRP A 353 20.84 -2.74 37.74
N ASP A 354 21.31 -2.95 38.96
CA ASP A 354 20.50 -3.31 40.12
C ASP A 354 19.89 -2.07 40.78
N ALA A 355 19.03 -2.29 41.78
CA ALA A 355 18.34 -1.20 42.48
C ALA A 355 19.31 -0.22 43.15
N GLU A 356 20.46 -0.70 43.63
CA GLU A 356 21.47 0.11 44.30
C GLU A 356 22.21 1.02 43.31
N THR A 357 22.66 0.46 42.18
CA THR A 357 23.36 1.17 41.12
C THR A 357 22.44 2.17 40.42
N VAL A 358 21.18 1.81 40.20
CA VAL A 358 20.17 2.76 39.69
C VAL A 358 19.91 3.86 40.73
N GLY A 359 19.76 3.51 42.00
CA GLY A 359 19.52 4.47 43.09
C GLY A 359 20.65 5.46 43.31
N ALA A 360 21.90 5.06 43.05
CA ALA A 360 23.08 5.92 43.14
C ALA A 360 23.19 6.91 41.97
N THR A 361 22.50 6.70 40.83
CA THR A 361 22.66 7.58 39.66
C THR A 361 21.91 8.91 39.78
N ALA A 362 22.62 10.01 39.59
CA ALA A 362 22.09 11.36 39.53
C ALA A 362 22.07 11.88 38.08
N ILE A 363 20.89 11.90 37.45
CA ILE A 363 20.72 12.41 36.08
C ILE A 363 20.68 13.96 36.06
N GLY A 364 21.85 14.56 36.21
CA GLY A 364 22.03 16.02 36.20
C GLY A 364 21.74 16.69 34.86
N ALA A 365 21.60 18.03 34.87
CA ALA A 365 21.33 18.83 33.67
C ALA A 365 22.40 18.67 32.58
N ARG A 366 23.68 18.48 32.97
CA ARG A 366 24.79 18.20 32.06
C ARG A 366 24.59 16.89 31.30
N HIS A 367 24.16 15.83 31.99
CA HIS A 367 23.89 14.52 31.38
C HIS A 367 22.69 14.59 30.42
N ARG A 368 21.60 15.25 30.83
CA ARG A 368 20.42 15.49 29.97
C ARG A 368 20.79 16.25 28.69
N ARG A 369 21.62 17.29 28.77
CA ARG A 369 22.13 18.03 27.61
C ARG A 369 23.02 17.18 26.70
N ARG A 370 23.76 16.21 27.26
CA ARG A 370 24.57 15.28 26.47
C ARG A 370 23.70 14.29 25.70
N MET A 371 22.63 13.79 26.33
CA MET A 371 21.65 12.85 25.78
C MET A 371 20.72 13.45 24.72
N ALA A 372 20.40 14.75 24.83
CA ALA A 372 19.48 15.43 23.91
C ALA A 372 20.04 15.65 22.48
N GLY A 373 21.25 15.18 22.19
CA GLY A 373 21.88 15.24 20.87
C GLY A 373 22.31 16.66 20.46
N PRO A 374 22.88 16.82 19.25
CA PRO A 374 23.41 18.12 18.79
C PRO A 374 22.33 19.19 18.59
N LEU A 375 21.09 18.77 18.32
CA LEU A 375 19.97 19.66 18.00
C LEU A 375 19.39 20.39 19.24
N ALA A 376 19.63 19.86 20.44
CA ALA A 376 19.20 20.47 21.70
C ALA A 376 20.29 21.30 22.40
N ARG A 377 21.45 21.49 21.74
CA ARG A 377 22.57 22.32 22.22
C ARG A 377 22.64 23.70 21.56
N ARG A 378 21.72 23.97 20.62
CA ARG A 378 21.40 25.32 20.12
C ARG A 378 20.22 25.82 20.92
#